data_AF-A0A2T2T8U4-F1
#
_entry.id   AF-A0A2T2T8U4-F1
#
_cell.length_a   1.000
_cell.length_b   1.000
_cell.length_c   1.000
_cell.angle_alpha   90.00
_cell.angle_beta   90.00
_cell.angle_gamma   90.00
#
_symmetry.space_group_name_H-M   'P 1'
#
loop_
_entity.id
_entity.type
_entity.pdbx_description
1 polymer ?
#
loop_
_entity_poly.entity_id
_entity_poly.type
_entity_poly.pdbx_seq_one_letter_code
_entity_poly.pdbx_strand_id
1 'polypeptide(L)'
;MHEKGYIVSAPLMEHAPFDSVAYKNGSCKTIQVKYRSTREDRGTMTVHFRSSYSDSNGLHTQKVDKGGIDVYSIYCPNTDSCYYLSPDEFGETVSLRVEPPENNQTENINFASDYLEVP
;
A
#
# COMPACT_ATOMS: atom_id res chain seq x y z
N MET A 1 6.58 -9.90 3.32
CA MET A 1 7.10 -9.54 4.68
C MET A 1 7.88 -10.68 5.33
N HIS A 2 7.26 -11.82 5.68
CA HIS A 2 7.98 -12.94 6.33
C HIS A 2 9.14 -13.48 5.47
N GLU A 3 8.90 -13.73 4.18
CA GLU A 3 9.93 -14.16 3.22
C GLU A 3 11.07 -13.15 3.05
N LYS A 4 10.82 -11.86 3.37
CA LYS A 4 11.82 -10.79 3.39
C LYS A 4 12.59 -10.71 4.71
N GLY A 5 12.40 -11.66 5.63
CA GLY A 5 13.10 -11.77 6.90
C GLY A 5 12.58 -10.85 8.00
N TYR A 6 11.32 -10.42 7.93
CA TYR A 6 10.68 -9.65 9.00
C TYR A 6 9.89 -10.56 9.94
N ILE A 7 9.98 -10.28 11.23
CA ILE A 7 9.02 -10.81 12.22
C ILE A 7 7.77 -9.96 12.12
N VAL A 8 6.62 -10.57 11.87
CA VAL A 8 5.34 -9.86 11.72
C VAL A 8 4.45 -10.13 12.92
N SER A 9 3.82 -9.09 13.45
CA SER A 9 2.89 -9.17 14.58
C SER A 9 1.62 -8.40 14.26
N ALA A 10 0.46 -8.96 14.65
CA ALA A 10 -0.82 -8.28 14.53
C ALA A 10 -1.14 -7.52 15.82
N PRO A 11 -1.86 -6.38 15.75
CA PRO A 11 -2.36 -5.71 16.93
C PRO A 11 -3.37 -6.61 17.66
N LEU A 12 -3.40 -6.53 18.99
CA LEU A 12 -4.36 -7.28 19.81
C LEU A 12 -5.78 -6.65 19.76
N MET A 13 -5.87 -5.36 19.41
CA MET A 13 -7.13 -4.62 19.35
C MET A 13 -7.62 -4.49 17.90
N GLU A 14 -8.93 -4.59 17.70
CA GLU A 14 -9.58 -4.47 16.39
C GLU A 14 -9.46 -3.07 15.77
N HIS A 15 -9.43 -2.02 16.60
CA HIS A 15 -9.43 -0.63 16.14
C HIS A 15 -8.03 0.00 16.03
N ALA A 16 -7.00 -0.82 15.80
CA ALA A 16 -5.66 -0.28 15.53
C ALA A 16 -5.64 0.48 14.19
N PRO A 17 -4.85 1.56 14.07
CA PRO A 17 -4.75 2.34 12.84
C PRO A 17 -3.90 1.66 11.74
N PHE A 18 -3.44 0.44 11.98
CA PHE A 18 -2.62 -0.39 11.08
C PHE A 18 -3.00 -1.86 11.25
N ASP A 19 -2.69 -2.69 10.26
CA ASP A 19 -3.03 -4.12 10.28
C ASP A 19 -1.94 -4.98 10.93
N SER A 20 -0.67 -4.56 10.83
CA SER A 20 0.44 -5.30 11.43
C SER A 20 1.65 -4.41 11.73
N VAL A 21 2.59 -4.95 12.49
CA VAL A 21 3.93 -4.38 12.70
C VAL A 21 4.95 -5.38 12.18
N ALA A 22 5.92 -4.92 11.39
CA ALA A 22 7.07 -5.71 10.98
C ALA A 22 8.33 -5.25 11.72
N TYR A 23 9.01 -6.21 12.35
CA TYR A 23 10.26 -6.00 13.07
C TYR A 23 11.43 -6.63 12.32
N LYS A 24 12.51 -5.87 12.13
CA LYS A 24 13.77 -6.34 11.57
C LYS A 24 14.92 -5.43 12.02
N ASN A 25 16.05 -6.04 12.39
CA ASN A 25 17.29 -5.32 12.76
C ASN A 25 17.11 -4.25 13.85
N GLY A 26 16.28 -4.50 14.86
CA GLY A 26 16.05 -3.55 15.96
C GLY A 26 15.02 -2.46 15.67
N SER A 27 14.44 -2.41 14.47
CA SER A 27 13.44 -1.42 14.07
C SER A 27 12.07 -2.05 13.81
N CYS A 28 11.01 -1.33 14.18
CA CYS A 28 9.64 -1.65 13.87
C CYS A 28 9.11 -0.73 12.77
N LYS A 29 8.29 -1.27 11.88
CA LYS A 29 7.49 -0.51 10.91
C LYS A 29 6.02 -0.90 11.03
N THR A 30 5.12 0.05 11.24
CA THR A 30 3.67 -0.17 11.17
C THR A 30 3.23 -0.32 9.72
N ILE A 31 2.35 -1.28 9.46
CA ILE A 31 1.94 -1.66 8.11
C ILE A 31 0.43 -1.60 7.98
N GLN A 32 -0.03 -0.85 6.98
CA GLN A 32 -1.40 -0.95 6.49
C GLN A 32 -1.43 -1.79 5.21
N VAL A 33 -2.20 -2.87 5.21
CA VAL A 33 -2.43 -3.74 4.06
C VAL A 33 -3.62 -3.23 3.25
N LYS A 34 -3.50 -3.25 1.92
CA LYS A 34 -4.63 -3.05 1.01
C LYS A 34 -4.59 -4.07 -0.12
N TYR A 35 -5.78 -4.54 -0.49
CA TYR A 35 -5.98 -5.34 -1.70
C TYR A 35 -6.34 -4.44 -2.88
N ARG A 36 -5.64 -4.53 -4.02
CA ARG A 36 -5.95 -3.74 -5.22
C ARG A 36 -5.61 -4.51 -6.50
N SER A 37 -6.57 -4.65 -7.41
CA SER A 37 -6.33 -5.18 -8.75
C SER A 37 -5.89 -4.08 -9.72
N THR A 38 -5.23 -4.46 -10.81
CA THR A 38 -5.01 -3.57 -11.94
C THR A 38 -6.32 -3.31 -12.68
N ARG A 39 -6.38 -2.19 -13.39
CA ARG A 39 -7.40 -1.97 -14.41
C ARG A 39 -7.00 -2.72 -15.67
N GLU A 40 -7.87 -3.61 -16.13
CA GLU A 40 -7.64 -4.47 -17.30
C GLU A 40 -7.28 -3.69 -18.57
N ASP A 41 -7.79 -2.46 -18.72
CA ASP A 41 -7.58 -1.63 -19.90
C ASP A 41 -6.22 -0.89 -19.93
N ARG A 42 -5.51 -0.81 -18.80
CA ARG A 42 -4.33 0.07 -18.69
C ARG A 42 -3.13 -0.55 -17.98
N GLY A 43 -3.29 -1.70 -17.33
CA GLY A 43 -2.24 -2.31 -16.51
C GLY A 43 -1.82 -1.43 -15.33
N THR A 44 -2.72 -0.56 -14.86
CA THR A 44 -2.44 0.38 -13.75
C THR A 44 -3.28 0.06 -12.52
N MET A 45 -2.68 0.24 -11.35
CA MET A 45 -3.30 0.06 -10.05
C MET A 45 -3.27 1.36 -9.27
N THR A 46 -4.44 1.90 -8.92
CA THR A 46 -4.53 3.13 -8.14
C THR A 46 -4.72 2.83 -6.65
N VAL A 47 -3.81 3.36 -5.85
CA VAL A 47 -3.83 3.29 -4.39
C VAL A 47 -4.30 4.63 -3.84
N HIS A 48 -5.24 4.58 -2.91
CA HIS A 48 -5.75 5.76 -2.20
C HIS A 48 -5.31 5.71 -0.75
N PHE A 49 -4.59 6.75 -0.30
CA PHE A 49 -4.14 6.92 1.09
C PHE A 49 -5.25 7.56 1.92
N ARG A 50 -6.38 6.85 2.04
CA ARG A 50 -7.57 7.28 2.80
C ARG A 50 -8.18 6.14 3.61
N SER A 51 -8.87 6.51 4.68
CA SER A 51 -9.59 5.62 5.59
C SER A 51 -11.07 5.89 5.39
N SER A 52 -11.82 4.85 5.10
CA SER A 52 -13.27 4.92 4.96
C SER A 52 -13.87 4.01 6.01
N TYR A 53 -14.75 4.55 6.86
CA TYR A 53 -15.53 3.78 7.80
C TYR A 53 -17.02 4.08 7.57
N SER A 54 -17.85 3.07 7.76
CA SER A 54 -19.30 3.19 7.65
C SER A 54 -19.89 3.15 9.04
N ASP A 55 -20.76 4.09 9.36
CA ASP A 55 -21.60 4.05 10.55
C ASP A 55 -23.08 4.09 10.16
N SER A 56 -23.99 4.12 11.14
CA SER A 56 -25.43 4.17 10.90
C SER A 56 -25.90 5.43 10.15
N ASN A 57 -25.04 6.45 10.03
CA ASN A 57 -25.30 7.72 9.35
C ASN A 57 -24.62 7.82 7.97
N GLY A 58 -23.92 6.78 7.52
CA GLY A 58 -23.41 6.68 6.15
C GLY A 58 -21.92 6.36 6.07
N LEU A 59 -21.36 6.58 4.87
CA LEU A 59 -19.95 6.36 4.59
C LEU A 59 -19.13 7.62 4.89
N HIS A 60 -18.32 7.56 5.93
CA HIS A 60 -17.38 8.61 6.28
C HIS A 60 -16.01 8.29 5.67
N THR A 61 -15.47 9.22 4.87
CA THR A 61 -14.10 9.13 4.37
C THR A 61 -13.28 10.22 5.03
N GLN A 62 -12.29 9.82 5.84
CA GLN A 62 -11.32 10.73 6.42
C GLN A 62 -9.98 10.59 5.71
N LYS A 63 -9.23 11.68 5.64
CA LYS A 63 -7.81 11.61 5.27
C LYS A 63 -7.11 10.76 6.32
N VAL A 64 -6.33 9.77 5.88
CA VAL A 64 -5.54 8.97 6.82
C VAL A 64 -4.54 9.90 7.47
N ASP A 65 -4.47 9.86 8.79
CA ASP A 65 -3.30 10.36 9.49
C ASP A 65 -2.12 9.47 9.12
N LYS A 66 -1.32 9.93 8.17
CA LYS A 66 -0.15 9.20 7.66
C LYS A 66 0.90 8.99 8.75
N GLY A 67 0.90 9.79 9.82
CA GLY A 67 1.88 9.70 10.90
C GLY A 67 1.85 8.39 11.68
N GLY A 68 0.79 7.59 11.55
CA GLY A 68 0.68 6.28 12.21
C GLY A 68 1.07 5.07 11.37
N ILE A 69 1.36 5.25 10.08
CA ILE A 69 1.60 4.16 9.12
C ILE A 69 2.95 4.38 8.43
N ASP A 70 3.94 3.54 8.74
CA ASP A 70 5.25 3.62 8.09
C ASP A 70 5.20 3.08 6.66
N VAL A 71 4.42 2.01 6.41
CA VAL A 71 4.40 1.30 5.13
C VAL A 71 2.98 0.89 4.73
N TYR A 72 2.63 1.12 3.46
CA TYR A 72 1.47 0.49 2.83
C TYR A 72 1.91 -0.77 2.08
N SER A 73 1.35 -1.93 2.42
CA SER A 73 1.56 -3.20 1.71
C SER A 73 0.36 -3.47 0.80
N ILE A 74 0.55 -3.30 -0.50
CA ILE A 74 -0.50 -3.44 -1.51
C ILE A 74 -0.38 -4.82 -2.16
N TYR A 75 -1.29 -5.73 -1.85
CA TYR A 75 -1.37 -6.99 -2.57
C TYR A 75 -2.15 -6.81 -3.87
N CYS A 76 -1.53 -7.20 -4.98
CA CYS A 76 -2.14 -7.19 -6.30
C CYS A 76 -2.35 -8.62 -6.82
N PRO A 77 -3.61 -9.04 -7.01
CA PRO A 77 -3.94 -10.40 -7.48
C PRO A 77 -3.48 -10.64 -8.93
N ASN A 78 -3.40 -9.61 -9.77
CA ASN A 78 -3.03 -9.76 -11.18
C ASN A 78 -1.57 -10.19 -11.35
N THR A 79 -0.71 -9.79 -10.41
CA THR A 79 0.73 -10.12 -10.42
C THR A 79 1.11 -11.11 -9.32
N ASP A 80 0.15 -11.52 -8.49
CA ASP A 80 0.37 -12.32 -7.28
C ASP A 80 1.54 -11.78 -6.43
N SER A 81 1.56 -10.45 -6.22
CA SER A 81 2.71 -9.76 -5.62
C SER A 81 2.28 -8.66 -4.65
N CYS A 82 3.14 -8.36 -3.68
CA CYS A 82 2.98 -7.23 -2.77
C CYS A 82 3.90 -6.07 -3.16
N TYR A 83 3.35 -4.86 -3.17
CA TYR A 83 4.07 -3.61 -3.39
C TYR A 83 4.08 -2.76 -2.13
N TYR A 84 5.21 -2.15 -1.80
CA TYR A 84 5.43 -1.44 -0.55
C TYR A 84 5.65 0.05 -0.81
N LEU A 85 4.84 0.89 -0.17
CA LEU A 85 4.84 2.34 -0.39
C LEU A 85 5.05 3.07 0.93
N SER A 86 5.95 4.05 0.94
CA SER A 86 6.03 5.04 2.02
C SER A 86 4.95 6.09 1.79
N PRO A 87 3.98 6.28 2.70
CA PRO A 87 2.89 7.23 2.46
C PRO A 87 3.36 8.69 2.36
N ASP A 88 4.52 9.02 2.92
CA ASP A 88 5.11 10.37 2.88
C ASP A 88 5.67 10.76 1.51
N GLU A 89 5.95 9.80 0.64
CA GLU A 89 6.45 10.04 -0.73
C GLU A 89 5.34 10.48 -1.69
N PHE A 90 4.07 10.33 -1.30
CA PHE A 90 2.93 10.53 -2.19
C PHE A 90 1.91 11.50 -1.61
N GLY A 91 1.07 12.05 -2.48
CA GLY A 91 -0.08 12.85 -2.10
C GLY A 91 -1.24 12.00 -1.58
N GLU A 92 -2.45 12.29 -2.04
CA GLU A 92 -3.66 11.55 -1.62
C GLU A 92 -3.80 10.19 -2.33
N THR A 93 -3.20 10.07 -3.52
CA THR A 93 -3.24 8.88 -4.34
C THR A 93 -1.90 8.65 -5.04
N VAL A 94 -1.66 7.40 -5.42
CA VAL A 94 -0.59 7.02 -6.34
C VAL A 94 -1.14 6.00 -7.32
N SER A 95 -0.69 6.07 -8.58
CA SER A 95 -0.98 5.04 -9.58
C SER A 95 0.32 4.31 -9.90
N LEU A 96 0.34 3.01 -9.61
CA LEU A 96 1.43 2.11 -9.97
C LEU A 96 1.12 1.47 -11.32
N ARG A 97 2.14 1.34 -12.16
CA ARG A 97 2.02 0.74 -13.48
C ARG A 97 2.71 -0.61 -13.48
N VAL A 98 1.94 -1.66 -13.73
CA VAL A 98 2.41 -3.05 -13.76
C VAL A 98 2.91 -3.42 -15.16
N GLU A 99 2.20 -2.96 -16.20
CA GLU A 99 2.53 -3.27 -17.59
C GLU A 99 3.16 -2.07 -18.29
N PRO A 100 4.10 -2.25 -19.23
CA PRO A 100 4.67 -1.14 -19.99
C PRO A 100 3.58 -0.34 -20.73
N PRO A 101 3.74 0.97 -20.91
CA PRO A 101 2.80 1.79 -21.68
C PRO A 101 2.92 1.54 -23.17
N GLU A 102 1.77 1.54 -23.85
CA GLU A 102 1.69 1.35 -25.32
C GLU A 102 2.48 2.42 -26.09
N ASN A 103 2.56 3.64 -25.54
CA ASN A 103 3.25 4.77 -26.16
C ASN A 103 4.75 4.86 -25.79
N ASN A 104 5.36 3.82 -25.22
CA ASN A 104 6.76 3.80 -24.76
C ASN A 104 7.15 4.96 -23.82
N GLN A 105 6.18 5.60 -23.18
CA GLN A 105 6.44 6.63 -22.20
C GLN A 105 7.21 6.02 -21.02
N THR A 106 8.27 6.66 -20.58
CA THR A 106 9.08 6.18 -19.44
C THR A 106 9.24 7.24 -18.35
N GLU A 107 8.96 8.50 -18.67
CA GLU A 107 9.04 9.61 -17.72
C GLU A 107 7.75 9.76 -16.90
N ASN A 108 7.91 10.11 -15.62
CA ASN A 108 6.83 10.34 -14.64
C ASN A 108 5.89 9.13 -14.43
N ILE A 109 6.43 7.91 -14.51
CA ILE A 109 5.71 6.67 -14.24
C ILE A 109 6.24 6.04 -12.96
N ASN A 110 5.33 5.68 -12.06
CA ASN A 110 5.66 4.83 -10.93
C ASN A 110 5.53 3.37 -11.39
N PHE A 111 6.62 2.73 -11.80
CA PHE A 111 6.57 1.31 -12.15
C PHE A 111 6.39 0.49 -10.89
N ALA A 112 5.48 -0.48 -10.93
CA ALA A 112 5.19 -1.32 -9.77
C ALA A 112 6.44 -2.11 -9.31
N SER A 113 7.33 -2.45 -10.25
CA SER A 113 8.62 -3.11 -9.98
C SER A 113 9.52 -2.33 -9.02
N ASP A 114 9.42 -1.01 -8.99
CA ASP A 114 10.26 -0.15 -8.15
C ASP A 114 9.85 -0.24 -6.67
N TYR A 115 8.69 -0.84 -6.39
CA TYR A 115 8.09 -0.93 -5.05
C TYR A 115 8.01 -2.37 -4.53
N LEU A 116 8.84 -3.29 -5.03
CA LEU A 116 8.86 -4.69 -4.57
C LEU A 116 9.56 -4.87 -3.22
N GLU A 117 10.34 -3.88 -2.78
CA GLU A 117 11.07 -3.90 -1.50
C GLU A 117 10.45 -2.96 -0.47
N VAL A 118 10.56 -3.35 0.80
CA VAL A 118 10.10 -2.52 1.91
C VAL A 118 11.07 -1.35 2.08
N PRO A 119 10.59 -0.09 2.09
CA PRO A 119 11.43 1.09 2.29
C PRO A 119 12.02 1.14 3.70
#